data_AF-A0A958M7A3-F1
#
_entry.id   AF-A0A958M7A3-F1
#
_cell.length_a   1.000
_cell.length_b   1.000
_cell.length_c   1.000
_cell.angle_alpha   90.00
_cell.angle_beta   90.00
_cell.angle_gamma   90.00
#
_symmetry.space_group_name_H-M   'P 1'
#
loop_
_entity.id
_entity.type
_entity.pdbx_description
1 polymer ?
#
loop_
_entity_poly.entity_id
_entity_poly.type
_entity_poly.pdbx_seq_one_letter_code
_entity_poly.pdbx_strand_id
1 'polypeptide(L)'
;MFQIGKTIVSEEILENDFVCNLNACKGACCVGGEYGAPLEESETDMLVNIFEDVRPYLRPEGIKAIEEQGAFVKGEDGEWETPLVNNNECAYVIFSLEGIAKCGLEQAHMDGA
;
A
#
# COMPACT_ATOMS: atom_id res chain seq x y z
N MET A 1 -13.64 -18.10 -19.10
CA MET A 1 -12.32 -17.72 -19.66
C MET A 1 -12.55 -16.96 -20.95
N PHE A 2 -11.86 -15.85 -21.17
CA PHE A 2 -11.98 -15.04 -22.39
C PHE A 2 -10.65 -14.88 -23.12
N GLN A 3 -10.67 -14.61 -24.43
CA GLN A 3 -9.48 -14.56 -25.28
C GLN A 3 -9.12 -13.13 -25.66
N ILE A 4 -7.86 -12.74 -25.42
CA ILE A 4 -7.28 -11.49 -25.92
C ILE A 4 -6.17 -11.85 -26.92
N GLY A 5 -6.41 -11.59 -28.20
CA GLY A 5 -5.46 -11.96 -29.26
C GLY A 5 -5.21 -13.47 -29.31
N LYS A 6 -4.02 -13.91 -28.90
CA LYS A 6 -3.63 -15.34 -28.82
C LYS A 6 -3.58 -15.88 -27.38
N THR A 7 -3.91 -15.08 -26.39
CA THR A 7 -3.84 -15.45 -24.97
C THR A 7 -5.22 -15.78 -24.44
N ILE A 8 -5.33 -16.91 -23.73
CA ILE A 8 -6.55 -17.27 -22.98
C ILE A 8 -6.37 -16.75 -21.56
N VAL A 9 -7.32 -15.95 -21.10
CA VAL A 9 -7.34 -15.32 -19.78
C VAL A 9 -8.47 -15.93 -18.96
N SER A 10 -8.18 -16.28 -17.70
CA SER A 10 -9.22 -16.73 -16.77
C SER A 10 -10.20 -15.60 -16.48
N GLU A 11 -11.51 -15.90 -16.44
CA GLU A 11 -12.50 -14.91 -15.99
C GLU A 11 -12.37 -14.62 -14.50
N GLU A 12 -11.73 -15.51 -13.74
CA GLU A 12 -11.42 -15.32 -12.33
C GLU A 12 -10.64 -14.02 -12.08
N ILE A 13 -9.90 -13.50 -13.07
CA ILE A 13 -9.19 -12.22 -12.96
C ILE A 13 -10.13 -11.02 -12.82
N LEU A 14 -11.40 -11.16 -13.22
CA LEU A 14 -12.41 -10.10 -13.12
C LEU A 14 -13.19 -10.19 -11.80
N GLU A 15 -13.14 -11.34 -11.12
CA GLU A 15 -14.00 -11.65 -9.98
C GLU A 15 -13.22 -11.72 -8.66
N ASN A 16 -11.90 -11.91 -8.71
CA ASN A 16 -11.08 -12.07 -7.52
C ASN A 16 -10.18 -10.86 -7.29
N ASP A 17 -10.12 -10.44 -6.03
CA ASP A 17 -9.20 -9.40 -5.59
C ASP A 17 -7.76 -9.90 -5.62
N PHE A 18 -6.84 -9.01 -6.00
CA PHE A 18 -5.42 -9.31 -5.97
C PHE A 18 -4.91 -9.31 -4.53
N VAL A 19 -4.26 -10.40 -4.11
CA VAL A 19 -3.55 -10.49 -2.83
C VAL A 19 -2.06 -10.74 -3.06
N CYS A 20 -1.21 -9.96 -2.39
CA CYS A 20 0.23 -10.13 -2.46
C CYS A 20 0.66 -11.50 -1.92
N ASN A 21 1.40 -12.28 -2.71
CA ASN A 21 2.08 -13.47 -2.20
C ASN A 21 3.40 -13.07 -1.51
N LEU A 22 3.28 -12.65 -0.25
CA LEU A 22 4.43 -12.21 0.57
C LEU A 22 5.47 -13.32 0.79
N ASN A 23 5.11 -14.59 0.66
CA ASN A 23 6.08 -15.69 0.72
C ASN A 23 7.01 -15.71 -0.51
N ALA A 24 6.49 -15.30 -1.68
CA ALA A 24 7.25 -15.24 -2.91
C ALA A 24 8.03 -13.93 -3.06
N CYS A 25 7.35 -12.78 -2.88
CA CYS A 25 7.95 -11.47 -3.16
C CYS A 25 8.63 -10.81 -1.96
N LYS A 26 8.35 -11.27 -0.73
CA LYS A 26 8.85 -10.67 0.53
C LYS A 26 8.53 -9.18 0.70
N GLY A 27 7.52 -8.70 -0.04
CA GLY A 27 7.11 -7.29 -0.09
C GLY A 27 8.02 -6.39 -0.93
N ALA A 28 8.74 -6.95 -1.92
CA ALA A 28 9.63 -6.18 -2.81
C ALA A 28 8.94 -4.98 -3.48
N CYS A 29 7.66 -5.08 -3.85
CA CYS A 29 6.91 -3.96 -4.42
C CYS A 29 6.64 -2.83 -3.42
N CYS A 30 6.63 -3.10 -2.10
CA CYS A 30 6.39 -2.10 -1.05
C CYS A 30 7.65 -1.30 -0.70
N VAL A 31 8.83 -1.77 -1.13
CA VAL A 31 10.15 -1.22 -0.74
C VAL A 31 11.03 -0.81 -1.90
N GLY A 32 10.65 -1.11 -3.14
CA GLY A 32 11.46 -0.87 -4.35
C GLY A 32 10.75 -0.05 -5.42
N GLY A 33 9.73 0.71 -5.04
CA GLY A 33 8.99 1.59 -5.93
C GLY A 33 9.53 3.02 -5.90
N GLU A 34 9.36 3.76 -6.99
CA GLU A 34 9.59 5.22 -7.03
C GLU A 34 8.30 6.00 -6.77
N TYR A 35 7.16 5.29 -6.67
CA TYR A 35 5.81 5.82 -6.51
C TYR A 35 5.11 5.15 -5.33
N GLY A 36 4.13 5.86 -4.77
CA GLY A 36 3.29 5.34 -3.69
C GLY A 36 2.33 4.25 -4.17
N ALA A 37 1.63 3.63 -3.22
CA ALA A 37 0.46 2.85 -3.56
C ALA A 37 -0.63 3.81 -4.08
N PRO A 38 -1.22 3.56 -5.26
CA PRO A 38 -2.25 4.42 -5.83
C PRO A 38 -3.51 4.41 -4.96
N LEU A 39 -4.23 5.52 -4.95
CA LEU A 39 -5.43 5.75 -4.14
C LEU A 39 -6.56 6.35 -4.97
N GLU A 40 -7.79 5.97 -4.68
CA GLU A 40 -8.97 6.68 -5.12
C GLU A 40 -9.21 7.94 -4.29
N GLU A 41 -9.89 8.94 -4.85
CA GLU A 41 -10.26 10.16 -4.12
C GLU A 41 -11.05 9.84 -2.83
N SER A 42 -11.90 8.80 -2.86
CA SER A 42 -12.68 8.38 -1.69
C SER A 42 -11.82 7.79 -0.56
N GLU A 43 -10.66 7.22 -0.88
CA GLU A 43 -9.74 6.62 0.09
C GLU A 43 -8.90 7.69 0.82
N THR A 44 -8.70 8.85 0.18
CA THR A 44 -7.88 9.93 0.75
C THR A 44 -8.43 10.44 2.08
N ASP A 45 -9.74 10.69 2.15
CA ASP A 45 -10.43 11.08 3.38
C ASP A 45 -10.42 9.95 4.42
N MET A 46 -10.53 8.69 3.99
CA MET A 46 -10.46 7.54 4.90
C MET A 46 -9.09 7.47 5.59
N LEU A 47 -8.00 7.63 4.84
CA LEU A 47 -6.64 7.59 5.39
C LEU A 47 -6.41 8.65 6.47
N VAL A 48 -6.97 9.84 6.30
CA VAL A 48 -6.89 10.90 7.31
C VAL A 48 -7.68 10.52 8.57
N ASN A 49 -8.87 9.96 8.40
CA ASN A 49 -9.74 9.60 9.52
C ASN A 49 -9.20 8.45 10.37
N ILE A 50 -8.59 7.44 9.73
CA ILE A 50 -8.06 6.25 10.42
C ILE A 50 -6.63 6.42 10.92
N PHE A 51 -5.97 7.56 10.63
CA PHE A 51 -4.54 7.71 10.89
C PHE A 51 -4.20 7.45 12.36
N GLU A 52 -4.98 7.96 13.32
CA GLU A 52 -4.71 7.75 14.75
C GLU A 52 -4.83 6.28 15.18
N ASP A 53 -5.74 5.52 14.57
CA ASP A 53 -5.94 4.10 14.86
C ASP A 53 -4.82 3.24 14.24
N VAL A 54 -4.31 3.66 13.08
CA VAL A 54 -3.25 2.97 12.35
C VAL A 54 -1.86 3.36 12.85
N ARG A 55 -1.68 4.58 13.38
CA ARG A 55 -0.39 5.14 13.83
C ARG A 55 0.42 4.20 14.75
N PRO A 56 -0.17 3.46 15.71
CA PRO A 56 0.57 2.52 16.56
C PRO A 56 1.21 1.35 15.80
N TYR A 57 0.72 1.04 14.61
CA TYR A 57 1.24 -0.04 13.76
C TYR A 57 2.42 0.42 12.91
N LEU A 58 2.53 1.72 12.65
CA LEU A 58 3.49 2.27 11.69
C LEU A 58 4.88 2.42 12.30
N ARG A 59 5.88 2.40 11.42
CA ARG A 59 7.26 2.68 11.80
C ARG A 59 7.45 4.18 12.05
N PRO A 60 8.37 4.59 12.94
CA PRO A 60 8.65 6.00 13.19
C PRO A 60 8.96 6.82 11.94
N GLU A 61 9.69 6.24 10.98
CA GLU A 61 10.02 6.88 9.70
C GLU A 61 8.79 7.10 8.83
N GLY A 62 7.86 6.13 8.83
CA GLY A 62 6.58 6.22 8.12
C GLY A 62 5.67 7.28 8.72
N ILE A 63 5.54 7.28 10.06
CA ILE A 63 4.79 8.31 10.80
C ILE A 63 5.33 9.70 10.46
N LYS A 64 6.65 9.87 10.50
CA LYS A 64 7.29 11.14 10.17
C LYS A 64 7.00 11.56 8.73
N ALA A 65 7.09 10.64 7.76
CA ALA A 65 6.78 10.95 6.37
C ALA A 65 5.31 11.40 6.19
N ILE A 66 4.37 10.74 6.87
CA ILE A 66 2.95 11.12 6.86
C ILE A 66 2.72 12.48 7.54
N GLU A 67 3.37 12.74 8.67
CA GLU A 67 3.28 14.04 9.37
C GLU A 67 3.86 15.20 8.54
N GLU A 68 4.89 14.95 7.73
CA GLU A 68 5.54 15.96 6.90
C GLU A 68 4.84 16.18 5.54
N GLN A 69 4.36 15.12 4.91
CA GLN A 69 3.83 15.14 3.54
C GLN A 69 2.29 15.10 3.49
N GLY A 70 1.65 14.57 4.53
CA GLY A 70 0.22 14.24 4.55
C GLY A 70 -0.02 12.73 4.48
N ALA A 71 -1.26 12.31 4.79
CA ALA A 71 -1.66 10.89 4.72
C ALA A 71 -1.63 10.32 3.29
N PHE A 72 -1.69 11.19 2.29
CA PHE A 72 -1.62 10.91 0.87
C PHE A 72 -0.97 12.11 0.17
N VAL A 73 -0.43 11.91 -1.02
CA VAL A 73 0.18 12.94 -1.88
C VAL A 73 -0.35 12.82 -3.30
N LYS A 74 -0.23 13.91 -4.07
CA LYS A 74 -0.56 13.90 -5.49
C LYS A 74 0.72 13.63 -6.30
N GLY A 75 0.73 12.54 -7.06
CA GLY A 75 1.84 12.13 -7.91
C GLY A 75 2.05 13.06 -9.10
N GLU A 76 3.15 12.86 -9.83
CA GLU A 76 3.49 13.66 -11.03
C GLU A 76 2.50 13.44 -12.19
N ASP A 77 1.82 12.31 -12.21
CA ASP A 77 0.76 11.97 -13.15
C ASP A 77 -0.59 12.64 -12.80
N GLY A 78 -0.68 13.28 -11.63
CA GLY A 78 -1.88 13.93 -11.14
C GLY A 78 -2.85 13.00 -10.42
N GLU A 79 -2.46 11.76 -10.13
CA GLU A 79 -3.25 10.80 -9.35
C GLU A 79 -2.85 10.84 -7.87
N TRP A 80 -3.69 10.27 -7.00
CA TRP A 80 -3.40 10.19 -5.56
C TRP A 80 -2.60 8.94 -5.23
N GLU A 81 -1.63 9.07 -4.33
CA GLU A 81 -0.82 7.94 -3.88
C GLU A 81 -0.37 8.10 -2.42
N THR A 82 0.05 7.00 -1.79
CA THR A 82 0.62 7.04 -0.44
C THR A 82 1.99 7.71 -0.43
N PRO A 83 2.34 8.51 0.59
CA PRO A 83 3.67 9.12 0.69
C PRO A 83 4.78 8.06 0.81
N LEU A 84 5.98 8.47 0.42
CA LEU A 84 7.19 7.65 0.51
C LEU A 84 8.11 8.14 1.63
N VAL A 85 8.82 7.20 2.25
CA VAL A 85 9.96 7.48 3.12
C VAL A 85 11.19 7.63 2.23
N ASN A 86 11.82 8.80 2.25
CA ASN A 86 13.04 9.10 1.49
C ASN A 86 12.97 8.72 -0.01
N ASN A 87 11.81 8.88 -0.65
CA ASN A 87 11.55 8.51 -2.05
C ASN A 87 11.86 7.04 -2.38
N ASN A 88 11.61 6.13 -1.44
CA ASN A 88 11.87 4.72 -1.64
C ASN A 88 10.72 3.85 -1.14
N GLU A 89 10.64 3.54 0.16
CA GLU A 89 9.59 2.68 0.66
C GLU A 89 8.29 3.44 1.01
N CYS A 90 7.14 2.79 0.86
CA CYS A 90 5.85 3.36 1.25
C CYS A 90 5.83 3.70 2.75
N ALA A 91 5.29 4.87 3.14
CA ALA A 91 5.21 5.28 4.53
C ALA A 91 4.38 4.33 5.42
N TYR A 92 3.44 3.60 4.83
CA TYR A 92 2.62 2.61 5.54
C TYR A 92 3.28 1.23 5.64
N VAL A 93 4.49 1.04 5.11
CA VAL A 93 5.18 -0.25 5.18
C VAL A 93 5.70 -0.52 6.60
N ILE A 94 5.51 -1.75 7.05
CA ILE A 94 6.05 -2.30 8.29
C ILE A 94 6.86 -3.56 7.99
N PHE A 95 7.70 -4.00 8.91
CA PHE A 95 8.49 -5.22 8.74
C PHE A 95 8.13 -6.25 9.80
N SER A 96 7.90 -7.49 9.38
CA SER A 96 7.74 -8.61 10.30
C SER A 96 9.06 -8.93 11.02
N LEU A 97 8.99 -9.77 12.06
CA LEU A 97 10.18 -10.30 12.74
C LEU A 97 11.13 -11.06 11.80
N GLU A 98 10.61 -11.61 10.70
CA GLU A 98 11.38 -12.31 9.67
C GLU A 98 11.90 -11.37 8.58
N GLY A 99 11.72 -10.05 8.73
CA GLY A 99 12.15 -9.03 7.77
C GLY A 99 11.27 -8.92 6.52
N ILE A 100 10.06 -9.49 6.53
CA ILE A 100 9.12 -9.40 5.41
C ILE A 100 8.39 -8.07 5.48
N ALA A 101 8.42 -7.29 4.40
CA ALA A 101 7.63 -6.07 4.29
C ALA A 101 6.12 -6.41 4.23
N LYS A 102 5.32 -5.70 5.03
CA LYS A 102 3.87 -5.80 5.13
C LYS A 102 3.25 -4.40 5.11
N CYS A 103 1.94 -4.31 4.89
CA CYS A 103 1.19 -3.07 5.03
C CYS A 103 0.71 -2.89 6.48
N GLY A 104 0.97 -1.73 7.08
CA GLY A 104 0.47 -1.35 8.40
C GLY A 104 -1.04 -1.16 8.44
N LEU A 105 -1.65 -0.70 7.35
CA LEU A 105 -3.11 -0.57 7.21
C LEU A 105 -3.80 -1.94 7.27
N GLU A 106 -3.28 -2.92 6.52
CA GLU A 106 -3.80 -4.29 6.56
C GLU A 106 -3.62 -4.91 7.95
N GLN A 107 -2.48 -4.67 8.61
CA GLN A 107 -2.25 -5.21 9.95
C GLN A 107 -3.21 -4.60 10.98
N ALA A 108 -3.47 -3.30 10.91
CA ALA A 108 -4.45 -2.63 11.76
C ALA A 108 -5.85 -3.20 11.53
N HIS A 109 -6.26 -3.38 10.27
CA HIS A 109 -7.54 -3.98 9.93
C HIS A 109 -7.69 -5.42 10.44
N MET A 110 -6.64 -6.25 10.30
CA MET A 110 -6.63 -7.63 10.80
C MET A 110 -6.78 -7.71 12.32
N ASP A 111 -6.30 -6.71 13.03
CA ASP A 111 -6.38 -6.61 14.49
C ASP A 111 -7.69 -5.94 14.96
N GLY A 112 -8.52 -5.46 14.03
CA GLY A 112 -9.85 -4.89 14.29
C GLY A 112 -9.83 -3.42 14.72
N ALA A 113 -8.80 -2.67 14.33
CA ALA A 113 -8.71 -1.22 14.49
C ALA A 113 -9.68 -0.48 13.54
#